data_AF-A0A382N2K5-F1
#
_entry.id   AF-A0A382N2K5-F1
#
_cell.length_a   1.000
_cell.length_b   1.000
_cell.length_c   1.000
_cell.angle_alpha   90.00
_cell.angle_beta   90.00
_cell.angle_gamma   90.00
#
_symmetry.space_group_name_H-M   'P 1'
#
loop_
_entity.id
_entity.type
_entity.pdbx_description
1 polymer ?
#
loop_
_entity_poly.entity_id
_entity_poly.type
_entity_poly.pdbx_seq_one_letter_code
_entity_poly.pdbx_strand_id
1 'polypeptide(L)'
;MDFRFLSLASKSIVQVRIHVSGIMPKFGHLPCAFCDFESGDWKTCPRCEAPRMKVGRWLSKKWNVPVAEKKGSAMYHRDGTYWTNLSKFPGALFDPSGYVLFTDEESYLSCKELRISVQTNIVTGLKLPEIDGYVVGNPPLKRVFDFEEITEEVPQSEDGYVYALQNPAWPEYVKIGKAVEAERRMDSYQTYSPHRDYIPVCKPVHSRNYDEIEKMAHAIARQLSGDFNAKEWFKLSPKQAENILLLVVNSTPV
;
A
#
# COMPACT_ATOMS: atom_id res chain seq x y z
N MET A 1 42.01 -20.20 -55.37
CA MET A 1 40.91 -19.22 -55.45
C MET A 1 41.08 -18.29 -54.27
N ASP A 2 41.15 -17.01 -54.59
CA ASP A 2 41.71 -15.93 -53.78
C ASP A 2 40.57 -15.05 -53.21
N PHE A 3 40.92 -14.16 -52.27
CA PHE A 3 40.17 -13.00 -51.72
C PHE A 3 39.29 -13.12 -50.46
N ARG A 4 39.94 -12.82 -49.32
CA ARG A 4 39.80 -11.61 -48.44
C ARG A 4 38.42 -10.96 -48.17
N PHE A 5 38.22 -10.74 -46.85
CA PHE A 5 37.62 -9.59 -46.13
C PHE A 5 36.19 -9.13 -46.47
N LEU A 6 35.33 -9.02 -45.44
CA LEU A 6 34.75 -7.74 -45.01
C LEU A 6 33.97 -7.85 -43.68
N SER A 7 34.04 -6.75 -42.95
CA SER A 7 33.46 -6.38 -41.66
C SER A 7 31.93 -6.17 -41.71
N LEU A 8 31.33 -5.87 -40.53
CA LEU A 8 29.98 -5.32 -40.27
C LEU A 8 28.90 -6.42 -40.08
N ALA A 9 27.95 -6.35 -39.16
CA ALA A 9 27.40 -5.23 -38.41
C ALA A 9 26.68 -5.74 -37.13
N SER A 10 26.57 -4.85 -36.15
CA SER A 10 25.46 -4.71 -35.19
C SER A 10 24.26 -5.63 -35.48
N LYS A 11 24.02 -6.62 -34.62
CA LYS A 11 22.75 -7.34 -34.60
C LYS A 11 21.67 -6.39 -34.10
N SER A 12 20.97 -5.81 -35.06
CA SER A 12 19.72 -5.07 -34.86
C SER A 12 18.79 -5.87 -33.96
N ILE A 13 18.41 -5.28 -32.82
CA ILE A 13 17.32 -5.78 -31.99
C ILE A 13 16.06 -5.71 -32.85
N VAL A 14 15.63 -6.86 -33.35
CA VAL A 14 14.31 -7.00 -33.96
C VAL A 14 13.31 -6.76 -32.82
N GLN A 15 12.74 -5.56 -32.77
CA GLN A 15 11.53 -5.30 -32.00
C GLN A 15 10.43 -6.19 -32.58
N VAL A 16 10.26 -7.37 -32.01
CA VAL A 16 9.06 -8.19 -32.23
C VAL A 16 7.90 -7.42 -31.61
N ARG A 17 7.20 -6.62 -32.42
CA ARG A 17 5.87 -6.12 -32.07
C ARG A 17 4.94 -7.32 -32.02
N ILE A 18 4.80 -7.91 -30.83
CA ILE A 18 3.72 -8.85 -30.56
C ILE A 18 2.43 -8.02 -30.60
N HIS A 19 1.72 -8.06 -31.73
CA HIS A 19 0.34 -7.62 -31.80
C HIS A 19 -0.47 -8.68 -31.04
N VAL A 20 -0.61 -8.52 -29.73
CA VAL A 20 -1.59 -9.27 -28.97
C VAL A 20 -2.94 -8.68 -29.37
N SER A 21 -3.60 -9.29 -30.35
CA SER A 21 -5.04 -9.10 -30.58
C SER A 21 -5.79 -9.73 -29.40
N GLY A 22 -5.59 -9.18 -28.21
CA GLY A 22 -6.40 -9.46 -27.06
C GLY A 22 -7.76 -8.87 -27.35
N ILE A 23 -8.76 -9.72 -27.52
CA ILE A 23 -10.16 -9.33 -27.39
C ILE A 23 -10.25 -8.68 -26.01
N MET A 24 -10.20 -7.35 -25.95
CA MET A 24 -10.44 -6.64 -24.70
C MET A 24 -11.86 -7.01 -24.28
N PRO A 25 -12.07 -7.67 -23.12
CA PRO A 25 -13.40 -8.01 -22.68
C PRO A 25 -14.23 -6.72 -22.65
N LYS A 26 -15.44 -6.79 -23.23
CA LYS A 26 -16.36 -5.64 -23.26
C LYS A 26 -16.45 -5.06 -21.86
N PHE A 27 -16.24 -3.75 -21.76
CA PHE A 27 -15.90 -3.08 -20.50
C PHE A 27 -16.83 -3.45 -19.35
N GLY A 28 -18.12 -3.68 -19.57
CA GLY A 28 -19.13 -3.99 -18.56
C GLY A 28 -19.01 -5.31 -17.76
N HIS A 29 -18.03 -6.19 -18.00
CA HIS A 29 -18.00 -7.54 -17.37
C HIS A 29 -16.98 -7.75 -16.23
N LEU A 30 -16.09 -6.80 -15.96
CA LEU A 30 -15.10 -6.95 -14.89
C LEU A 30 -15.49 -6.12 -13.64
N PRO A 31 -15.30 -6.67 -12.43
CA PRO A 31 -15.50 -5.92 -11.20
C PRO A 31 -14.46 -4.80 -11.07
N CYS A 32 -14.68 -3.90 -10.12
CA CYS A 32 -13.76 -2.81 -9.86
C CYS A 32 -12.38 -3.36 -9.47
N ALA A 33 -11.36 -3.05 -10.27
CA ALA A 33 -9.97 -3.44 -10.02
C ALA A 33 -9.45 -2.96 -8.65
N PHE A 34 -10.11 -1.98 -8.03
CA PHE A 34 -9.77 -1.43 -6.73
C PHE A 34 -10.54 -2.03 -5.55
N CYS A 35 -11.88 -2.12 -5.61
CA CYS A 35 -12.73 -2.50 -4.47
C CYS A 35 -13.67 -3.69 -4.72
N ASP A 36 -13.51 -4.40 -5.83
CA ASP A 36 -14.38 -5.52 -6.24
C ASP A 36 -15.86 -5.20 -6.35
N PHE A 37 -16.23 -3.91 -6.41
CA PHE A 37 -17.59 -3.53 -6.73
C PHE A 37 -18.01 -4.21 -8.03
N GLU A 38 -19.25 -4.66 -8.05
CA GLU A 38 -19.79 -5.50 -9.12
C GLU A 38 -19.55 -4.94 -10.52
N SER A 39 -19.47 -5.87 -11.47
CA SER A 39 -19.34 -5.55 -12.88
C SER A 39 -20.56 -4.76 -13.36
N GLY A 40 -20.32 -3.66 -14.06
CA GLY A 40 -21.35 -2.84 -14.68
C GLY A 40 -20.72 -1.78 -15.56
N ASP A 41 -21.53 -1.07 -16.35
CA ASP A 41 -21.05 0.00 -17.23
C ASP A 41 -20.86 1.33 -16.48
N TRP A 42 -19.81 1.37 -15.67
CA TRP A 42 -19.40 2.56 -14.93
C TRP A 42 -18.05 3.10 -15.45
N LYS A 43 -17.96 4.43 -15.60
CA LYS A 43 -16.69 5.14 -15.92
C LYS A 43 -15.80 5.27 -14.66
N THR A 44 -16.45 5.60 -13.55
CA THR A 44 -15.89 5.68 -12.19
C THR A 44 -16.69 4.75 -11.30
N CYS A 45 -16.01 3.98 -10.47
CA CYS A 45 -16.67 3.05 -9.57
C CYS A 45 -17.59 3.82 -8.61
N PRO A 46 -18.89 3.49 -8.52
CA PRO A 46 -19.81 4.20 -7.62
C PRO A 46 -19.49 3.96 -6.14
N ARG A 47 -18.75 2.89 -5.80
CA ARG A 47 -18.37 2.55 -4.42
C ARG A 47 -17.11 3.25 -3.92
N CYS A 48 -16.10 3.42 -4.78
CA CYS A 48 -14.78 3.92 -4.36
C CYS A 48 -14.21 5.04 -5.22
N GLU A 49 -14.99 5.50 -6.22
CA GLU A 49 -14.63 6.56 -7.18
C GLU A 49 -13.44 6.24 -8.09
N ALA A 50 -12.81 5.07 -7.94
CA ALA A 50 -11.69 4.66 -8.78
C ALA A 50 -12.14 4.58 -10.25
N PRO A 51 -11.38 5.14 -11.20
CA PRO A 51 -11.72 5.04 -12.62
C PRO A 51 -11.50 3.62 -13.11
N ARG A 52 -12.24 3.22 -14.16
CA ARG A 52 -12.12 1.88 -14.75
C ARG A 52 -10.76 1.59 -15.39
N MET A 53 -10.08 2.64 -15.85
CA MET A 53 -8.75 2.56 -16.46
C MET A 53 -7.83 3.61 -15.85
N LYS A 54 -6.51 3.41 -16.00
CA LYS A 54 -5.47 4.35 -15.55
C LYS A 54 -5.52 4.59 -14.04
N VAL A 55 -5.85 3.55 -13.25
CA VAL A 55 -5.93 3.60 -11.79
C VAL A 55 -4.64 4.13 -11.17
N GLY A 56 -3.46 3.67 -11.62
CA GLY A 56 -2.18 4.19 -11.12
C GLY A 56 -2.02 5.71 -11.31
N ARG A 57 -2.49 6.26 -12.43
CA ARG A 57 -2.46 7.71 -12.67
C ARG A 57 -3.48 8.47 -11.82
N TRP A 58 -4.59 7.84 -11.48
CA TRP A 58 -5.56 8.40 -10.55
C TRP A 58 -5.01 8.40 -9.12
N LEU A 59 -4.42 7.28 -8.67
CA LEU A 59 -3.74 7.18 -7.37
C LEU A 59 -2.60 8.19 -7.24
N SER A 60 -1.79 8.36 -8.29
CA SER A 60 -0.70 9.36 -8.25
C SER A 60 -1.22 10.78 -8.02
N LYS A 61 -2.41 11.14 -8.53
CA LYS A 61 -3.01 12.45 -8.25
C LYS A 61 -3.59 12.50 -6.85
N LYS A 62 -4.30 11.44 -6.45
CA LYS A 62 -4.98 11.36 -5.15
C LYS A 62 -4.01 11.40 -3.97
N TRP A 63 -2.82 10.80 -4.12
CA TRP A 63 -1.78 10.75 -3.09
C TRP A 63 -0.60 11.70 -3.38
N ASN A 64 -0.77 12.66 -4.29
CA ASN A 64 0.24 13.66 -4.66
C ASN A 64 1.64 13.08 -4.98
N VAL A 65 1.68 11.96 -5.71
CA VAL A 65 2.91 11.28 -6.12
C VAL A 65 3.46 11.97 -7.38
N PRO A 66 4.75 12.36 -7.42
CA PRO A 66 5.32 13.23 -8.46
C PRO A 66 5.45 12.59 -9.87
N VAL A 67 4.79 11.45 -10.10
CA VAL A 67 4.74 10.74 -11.38
C VAL A 67 3.77 11.40 -12.36
N ALA A 68 2.63 11.90 -11.89
CA ALA A 68 1.61 12.49 -12.75
C ALA A 68 2.10 13.79 -13.41
N GLU A 69 2.72 14.66 -12.63
CA GLU A 69 3.20 15.98 -13.06
C GLU A 69 4.37 15.85 -14.04
N LYS A 70 5.31 14.94 -13.74
CA LYS A 70 6.52 14.72 -14.54
C LYS A 70 6.31 13.79 -15.74
N LYS A 71 5.05 13.46 -16.07
CA LYS A 71 4.68 12.51 -17.15
C LYS A 71 5.39 11.14 -17.03
N GLY A 72 5.67 10.72 -15.81
CA GLY A 72 6.25 9.43 -15.48
C GLY A 72 5.30 8.25 -15.66
N SER A 73 5.81 7.04 -15.38
CA SER A 73 5.03 5.80 -15.49
C SER A 73 4.37 5.44 -14.16
N ALA A 74 3.04 5.31 -14.16
CA ALA A 74 2.24 4.97 -12.98
C ALA A 74 1.50 3.65 -13.21
N MET A 75 1.93 2.60 -12.51
CA MET A 75 1.42 1.25 -12.71
C MET A 75 0.66 0.78 -11.47
N TYR A 76 -0.53 0.23 -11.68
CA TYR A 76 -1.35 -0.31 -10.59
C TYR A 76 -1.60 -1.79 -10.81
N HIS A 77 -1.42 -2.57 -9.74
CA HIS A 77 -1.94 -3.92 -9.65
C HIS A 77 -2.28 -4.21 -8.19
N ARG A 78 -3.30 -5.02 -7.96
CA ARG A 78 -3.71 -5.37 -6.59
C ARG A 78 -2.69 -6.26 -5.89
N ASP A 79 -2.23 -7.28 -6.62
CA ASP A 79 -1.46 -8.38 -6.05
C ASP A 79 0.06 -8.27 -6.34
N GLY A 80 0.53 -7.10 -6.78
CA GLY A 80 1.95 -6.88 -7.09
C GLY A 80 2.43 -7.43 -8.45
N THR A 81 1.52 -7.89 -9.32
CA THR A 81 1.83 -8.40 -10.66
C THR A 81 1.63 -7.33 -11.73
N TYR A 82 2.69 -6.62 -12.12
CA TYR A 82 2.60 -5.52 -13.08
C TYR A 82 2.85 -6.01 -14.50
N TRP A 83 1.81 -6.00 -15.33
CA TRP A 83 1.82 -6.53 -16.71
C TRP A 83 2.76 -5.80 -17.70
N THR A 84 3.35 -4.67 -17.30
CA THR A 84 4.36 -3.92 -18.07
C THR A 84 5.45 -3.42 -17.12
N ASN A 85 6.58 -2.98 -17.66
CA ASN A 85 7.66 -2.36 -16.88
C ASN A 85 7.46 -0.85 -16.77
N LEU A 86 8.09 -0.24 -15.75
CA LEU A 86 8.26 1.20 -15.72
C LEU A 86 9.18 1.62 -16.87
N SER A 87 8.76 2.63 -17.62
CA SER A 87 9.43 3.10 -18.84
C SER A 87 9.73 4.60 -18.85
N LYS A 88 9.31 5.31 -17.80
CA LYS A 88 9.53 6.74 -17.59
C LYS A 88 9.66 7.00 -16.10
N PHE A 89 10.63 7.84 -15.76
CA PHE A 89 10.99 8.16 -14.39
C PHE A 89 10.76 9.65 -14.07
N PRO A 90 10.29 10.00 -12.86
CA PRO A 90 9.99 9.08 -11.76
C PRO A 90 8.81 8.16 -12.08
N GLY A 91 8.93 6.90 -11.68
CA GLY A 91 7.95 5.85 -11.93
C GLY A 91 7.47 5.26 -10.62
N ALA A 92 6.20 4.90 -10.53
CA ALA A 92 5.65 4.32 -9.31
C ALA A 92 4.82 3.07 -9.58
N LEU A 93 5.04 2.09 -8.71
CA LEU A 93 4.23 0.89 -8.57
C LEU A 93 3.23 1.15 -7.45
N PHE A 94 1.94 0.95 -7.74
CA PHE A 94 0.84 1.18 -6.83
C PHE A 94 0.13 -0.14 -6.52
N ASP A 95 -0.38 -0.26 -5.31
CA ASP A 95 -1.38 -1.23 -4.88
C ASP A 95 -2.58 -0.47 -4.24
N PRO A 96 -3.58 -1.14 -3.66
CA PRO A 96 -4.68 -0.45 -3.01
C PRO A 96 -4.27 0.42 -1.80
N SER A 97 -3.10 0.15 -1.22
CA SER A 97 -2.69 0.64 0.11
C SER A 97 -1.61 1.72 0.06
N GLY A 98 -0.94 1.85 -1.07
CA GLY A 98 0.19 2.73 -1.20
C GLY A 98 0.97 2.47 -2.47
N TYR A 99 2.23 2.85 -2.42
CA TYR A 99 3.10 2.82 -3.58
C TYR A 99 4.58 2.75 -3.22
N VAL A 100 5.38 2.33 -4.18
CA VAL A 100 6.83 2.52 -4.17
C VAL A 100 7.16 3.48 -5.31
N LEU A 101 7.95 4.51 -5.00
CA LEU A 101 8.39 5.52 -5.97
C LEU A 101 9.86 5.30 -6.33
N PHE A 102 10.13 5.15 -7.61
CA PHE A 102 11.48 5.10 -8.17
C PHE A 102 11.77 6.44 -8.84
N THR A 103 12.83 7.13 -8.40
CA THR A 103 13.22 8.44 -8.94
C THR A 103 13.85 8.33 -10.33
N ASP A 104 14.49 7.20 -10.61
CA ASP A 104 15.30 6.92 -11.79
C ASP A 104 15.24 5.43 -12.14
N GLU A 105 15.77 5.09 -13.31
CA GLU A 105 15.76 3.71 -13.81
C GLU A 105 16.71 2.78 -13.05
N GLU A 106 17.82 3.32 -12.53
CA GLU A 106 18.83 2.54 -11.81
C GLU A 106 18.26 1.96 -10.52
N SER A 107 17.65 2.82 -9.68
CA SER A 107 16.99 2.41 -8.43
C SER A 107 15.90 1.36 -8.64
N TYR A 108 15.18 1.44 -9.76
CA TYR A 108 14.18 0.46 -10.16
C TYR A 108 14.81 -0.87 -10.57
N LEU A 109 15.84 -0.87 -11.42
CA LEU A 109 16.51 -2.09 -11.87
C LEU A 109 17.31 -2.78 -10.76
N SER A 110 17.78 -2.02 -9.76
CA SER A 110 18.54 -2.56 -8.63
C SER A 110 17.66 -3.06 -7.47
N CYS A 111 16.34 -2.87 -7.53
CA CYS A 111 15.43 -3.26 -6.44
C CYS A 111 15.35 -4.79 -6.34
N LYS A 112 15.95 -5.35 -5.27
CA LYS A 112 16.07 -6.80 -5.02
C LYS A 112 14.73 -7.49 -4.79
N GLU A 113 13.71 -6.74 -4.38
CA GLU A 113 12.35 -7.21 -4.16
C GLU A 113 11.53 -7.30 -5.45
N LEU A 114 12.07 -6.81 -6.57
CA LEU A 114 11.45 -6.89 -7.90
C LEU A 114 12.16 -7.92 -8.79
N ARG A 115 11.35 -8.66 -9.54
CA ARG A 115 11.77 -9.45 -10.70
C ARG A 115 11.32 -8.76 -11.97
N ILE A 116 12.26 -8.09 -12.64
CA ILE A 116 12.02 -7.32 -13.86
C ILE A 116 12.46 -8.16 -15.07
N SER A 117 11.50 -8.50 -15.93
CA SER A 117 11.78 -9.19 -17.20
C SER A 117 10.88 -8.63 -18.31
N VAL A 118 10.09 -9.47 -19.00
CA VAL A 118 9.03 -9.04 -19.92
C VAL A 118 7.98 -8.20 -19.18
N GLN A 119 7.76 -8.49 -17.90
CA GLN A 119 6.87 -7.77 -17.01
C GLN A 119 7.50 -7.63 -15.63
N THR A 120 7.01 -6.69 -14.83
CA THR A 120 7.50 -6.47 -13.46
C THR A 120 6.67 -7.25 -12.48
N ASN A 121 7.32 -8.06 -11.66
CA ASN A 121 6.64 -8.80 -10.61
C ASN A 121 7.38 -8.54 -9.31
N ILE A 122 6.64 -8.54 -8.22
CA ILE A 122 7.25 -8.65 -6.90
C ILE A 122 7.80 -10.08 -6.76
N VAL A 123 8.96 -10.22 -6.12
CA VAL A 123 9.56 -11.53 -5.83
C VAL A 123 8.57 -12.41 -5.07
N THR A 124 8.51 -13.68 -5.45
CA THR A 124 7.56 -14.65 -4.88
C THR A 124 7.66 -14.70 -3.36
N GLY A 125 6.52 -14.54 -2.67
CA GLY A 125 6.43 -14.52 -1.21
C GLY A 125 6.45 -13.13 -0.59
N LEU A 126 6.74 -12.08 -1.37
CA LEU A 126 6.61 -10.69 -0.96
C LEU A 126 5.37 -10.04 -1.61
N LYS A 127 4.85 -8.96 -1.01
CA LYS A 127 3.89 -8.05 -1.63
C LYS A 127 4.51 -6.65 -1.71
N LEU A 128 3.75 -5.69 -2.22
CA LEU A 128 4.25 -4.32 -2.41
C LEU A 128 4.63 -3.63 -1.10
N PRO A 129 3.85 -3.77 -0.01
CA PRO A 129 4.21 -3.26 1.31
C PRO A 129 5.56 -3.73 1.89
N GLU A 130 6.09 -4.84 1.40
CA GLU A 130 7.35 -5.45 1.85
C GLU A 130 8.57 -4.93 1.07
N ILE A 131 8.37 -4.12 0.03
CA ILE A 131 9.45 -3.47 -0.70
C ILE A 131 9.97 -2.27 0.10
N ASP A 132 11.28 -2.13 0.18
CA ASP A 132 11.90 -0.97 0.82
C ASP A 132 11.48 0.35 0.14
N GLY A 133 11.23 1.38 0.93
CA GLY A 133 10.70 2.65 0.44
C GLY A 133 9.18 2.65 0.11
N TYR A 134 8.43 1.63 0.53
CA TYR A 134 6.98 1.65 0.45
C TYR A 134 6.36 2.79 1.26
N VAL A 135 5.48 3.55 0.62
CA VAL A 135 4.75 4.67 1.21
C VAL A 135 3.26 4.33 1.23
N VAL A 136 2.66 4.35 2.41
CA VAL A 136 1.21 4.25 2.59
C VAL A 136 0.55 5.47 1.96
N GLY A 137 -0.50 5.24 1.18
CA GLY A 137 -1.27 6.30 0.54
C GLY A 137 -1.96 7.21 1.55
N ASN A 138 -1.84 8.53 1.35
CA ASN A 138 -2.46 9.55 2.20
C ASN A 138 -3.35 10.49 1.36
N PRO A 139 -4.65 10.66 1.66
CA PRO A 139 -5.40 9.94 2.69
C PRO A 139 -5.47 8.42 2.41
N PRO A 140 -5.53 7.58 3.46
CA PRO A 140 -5.79 6.16 3.29
C PRO A 140 -7.14 5.99 2.58
N LEU A 141 -7.18 5.07 1.62
CA LEU A 141 -8.37 4.89 0.81
C LEU A 141 -9.40 4.10 1.60
N LYS A 142 -10.65 4.59 1.64
CA LYS A 142 -11.78 3.84 2.16
C LYS A 142 -11.97 2.56 1.34
N ARG A 143 -11.38 1.45 1.78
CA ARG A 143 -11.83 0.13 1.34
C ARG A 143 -13.07 -0.18 2.16
N VAL A 144 -14.23 -0.09 1.52
CA VAL A 144 -15.52 -0.35 2.16
C VAL A 144 -15.68 -1.86 2.32
N PHE A 145 -14.92 -2.50 3.20
CA PHE A 145 -15.32 -3.76 3.80
C PHE A 145 -15.23 -3.54 5.31
N ASP A 146 -16.40 -3.68 5.93
CA ASP A 146 -16.77 -3.40 7.31
C ASP A 146 -16.70 -1.94 7.76
N PHE A 147 -17.65 -1.16 7.25
CA PHE A 147 -18.22 -0.05 8.00
C PHE A 147 -19.74 -0.27 8.03
N GLU A 148 -20.23 -1.00 9.03
CA GLU A 148 -21.49 -0.58 9.62
C GLU A 148 -21.24 0.84 10.13
N GLU A 149 -21.95 1.78 9.54
CA GLU A 149 -21.94 3.18 9.91
C GLU A 149 -22.42 3.28 11.36
N ILE A 150 -21.49 3.30 12.32
CA ILE A 150 -21.83 3.69 13.70
C ILE A 150 -22.03 5.20 13.66
N THR A 151 -23.27 5.61 13.38
CA THR A 151 -23.78 6.95 13.65
C THR A 151 -24.05 7.06 15.15
N GLU A 152 -23.02 7.32 15.95
CA GLU A 152 -23.22 7.93 17.26
C GLU A 152 -22.32 9.17 17.32
N GLU A 153 -22.92 10.29 17.71
CA GLU A 153 -22.23 11.57 17.88
C GLU A 153 -21.00 11.35 18.76
N VAL A 154 -19.81 11.45 18.16
CA VAL A 154 -18.54 11.29 18.89
C VAL A 154 -18.50 12.41 19.93
N PRO A 155 -18.60 12.11 21.24
CA PRO A 155 -18.40 13.14 22.25
C PRO A 155 -16.98 13.68 22.07
N GLN A 156 -16.80 15.01 22.14
CA GLN A 156 -15.45 15.59 22.15
C GLN A 156 -14.69 15.02 23.34
N SER A 157 -13.86 14.01 23.11
CA SER A 157 -13.18 13.30 24.18
C SER A 157 -11.86 13.97 24.50
N GLU A 158 -11.48 13.90 25.78
CA GLU A 158 -10.22 14.38 26.34
C GLU A 158 -8.98 13.89 25.57
N ASP A 159 -7.87 14.60 25.77
CA ASP A 159 -6.54 14.24 25.25
C ASP A 159 -6.20 12.77 25.53
N GLY A 160 -5.69 12.06 24.52
CA GLY A 160 -5.34 10.65 24.66
C GLY A 160 -4.20 10.23 23.75
N TYR A 161 -3.86 8.94 23.81
CA TYR A 161 -2.70 8.38 23.13
C TYR A 161 -3.07 7.14 22.33
N VAL A 162 -2.48 7.01 21.15
CA VAL A 162 -2.48 5.78 20.34
C VAL A 162 -1.12 5.11 20.45
N TYR A 163 -1.09 3.80 20.70
CA TYR A 163 0.14 3.04 20.94
C TYR A 163 0.18 1.77 20.08
N ALA A 164 1.40 1.26 19.90
CA ALA A 164 1.67 -0.04 19.27
C ALA A 164 2.50 -0.93 20.20
N LEU A 165 2.05 -2.17 20.40
CA LEU A 165 2.68 -3.18 21.25
C LEU A 165 2.98 -4.45 20.46
N GLN A 166 4.12 -5.06 20.71
CA GLN A 166 4.49 -6.37 20.18
C GLN A 166 4.62 -7.37 21.33
N ASN A 167 4.37 -8.66 21.06
CA ASN A 167 4.67 -9.74 21.99
C ASN A 167 5.75 -10.66 21.37
N PRO A 168 6.84 -10.99 22.08
CA PRO A 168 7.89 -11.90 21.61
C PRO A 168 7.39 -13.29 21.18
N ALA A 169 6.29 -13.77 21.75
CA ALA A 169 5.67 -15.04 21.37
C ALA A 169 4.98 -14.98 19.99
N TRP A 170 4.63 -13.79 19.51
CA TRP A 170 4.02 -13.54 18.19
C TRP A 170 4.72 -12.34 17.51
N PRO A 171 6.00 -12.50 17.11
CA PRO A 171 6.81 -11.41 16.62
C PRO A 171 6.31 -10.83 15.30
N GLU A 172 5.55 -11.59 14.50
CA GLU A 172 4.92 -11.08 13.29
C GLU A 172 3.61 -10.31 13.53
N TYR A 173 3.15 -10.17 14.77
CA TYR A 173 1.93 -9.45 15.12
C TYR A 173 2.22 -8.21 15.98
N VAL A 174 1.52 -7.12 15.65
CA VAL A 174 1.51 -5.88 16.43
C VAL A 174 0.08 -5.56 16.81
N LYS A 175 -0.13 -5.25 18.08
CA LYS A 175 -1.37 -4.63 18.54
C LYS A 175 -1.29 -3.13 18.36
N ILE A 176 -2.32 -2.53 17.77
CA ILE A 176 -2.53 -1.07 17.82
C ILE A 176 -3.75 -0.79 18.68
N GLY A 177 -3.61 0.08 19.68
CA GLY A 177 -4.68 0.43 20.60
C GLY A 177 -4.59 1.88 21.05
N LYS A 178 -5.57 2.29 21.86
CA LYS A 178 -5.66 3.63 22.42
C LYS A 178 -5.94 3.65 23.91
N ALA A 179 -5.55 4.73 24.58
CA ALA A 179 -5.86 5.00 25.97
C ALA A 179 -5.68 6.49 26.31
N VAL A 180 -6.44 7.00 27.27
CA VAL A 180 -6.25 8.34 27.86
C VAL A 180 -4.89 8.44 28.55
N GLU A 181 -4.49 7.40 29.29
CA GLU A 181 -3.14 7.26 29.86
C GLU A 181 -2.50 5.96 29.33
N ALA A 182 -1.67 6.08 28.27
CA ALA A 182 -1.05 4.91 27.63
C ALA A 182 -0.19 4.07 28.58
N GLU A 183 0.60 4.72 29.45
CA GLU A 183 1.50 4.03 30.38
C GLU A 183 0.73 3.17 31.41
N ARG A 184 -0.31 3.72 32.06
CA ARG A 184 -1.16 2.93 32.98
C ARG A 184 -1.95 1.83 32.27
N ARG A 185 -2.29 2.01 31.00
CA ARG A 185 -2.95 0.97 30.21
C ARG A 185 -2.01 -0.20 29.91
N MET A 186 -0.73 0.07 29.67
CA MET A 186 0.29 -0.97 29.47
C MET A 186 0.52 -1.79 30.74
N ASP A 187 0.48 -1.16 31.91
CA ASP A 187 0.63 -1.86 33.20
C ASP A 187 -0.60 -2.71 33.57
N SER A 188 -1.80 -2.28 33.19
CA SER A 188 -3.06 -3.00 33.43
C SER A 188 -3.41 -4.04 32.35
N TYR A 189 -2.49 -4.31 31.43
CA TYR A 189 -2.76 -5.10 30.23
C TYR A 189 -2.87 -6.61 30.54
N GLN A 190 -4.08 -7.07 30.89
CA GLN A 190 -4.43 -8.48 31.05
C GLN A 190 -4.85 -9.09 29.71
N THR A 191 -3.88 -9.37 28.85
CA THR A 191 -4.11 -10.21 27.66
C THR A 191 -3.24 -11.44 27.80
N TYR A 192 -3.82 -12.61 27.50
CA TYR A 192 -3.39 -14.02 27.54
C TYR A 192 -1.88 -14.43 27.52
N SER A 193 -0.91 -13.52 27.52
CA SER A 193 0.49 -13.78 27.88
C SER A 193 0.68 -13.83 29.41
N PRO A 194 1.03 -15.00 29.98
CA PRO A 194 1.28 -15.14 31.42
C PRO A 194 2.48 -14.32 31.90
N HIS A 195 3.40 -13.96 30.99
CA HIS A 195 4.61 -13.20 31.31
C HIS A 195 4.46 -11.69 31.13
N ARG A 196 3.35 -11.22 30.53
CA ARG A 196 3.09 -9.79 30.24
C ARG A 196 4.28 -9.11 29.55
N ASP A 197 4.92 -9.84 28.65
CA ASP A 197 6.14 -9.50 27.94
C ASP A 197 5.91 -8.59 26.74
N TYR A 198 4.97 -7.65 26.84
CA TYR A 198 4.67 -6.73 25.75
C TYR A 198 5.76 -5.66 25.62
N ILE A 199 6.29 -5.51 24.41
CA ILE A 199 7.33 -4.54 24.07
C ILE A 199 6.68 -3.39 23.29
N PRO A 200 6.78 -2.14 23.77
CA PRO A 200 6.37 -0.96 23.00
C PRO A 200 7.15 -0.88 21.70
N VAL A 201 6.44 -0.78 20.58
CA VAL A 201 7.04 -0.65 19.25
C VAL A 201 7.66 0.74 19.07
N CYS A 202 6.99 1.77 19.57
CA CYS A 202 7.42 3.17 19.53
C CYS A 202 6.78 3.97 20.67
N LYS A 203 7.13 5.25 20.79
CA LYS A 203 6.48 6.15 21.75
C LYS A 203 4.99 6.32 21.40
N PRO A 204 4.07 6.23 22.38
CA PRO A 204 2.66 6.53 22.15
C PRO A 204 2.48 7.92 21.56
N VAL A 205 1.54 8.08 20.63
CA VAL A 205 1.31 9.36 19.97
C VAL A 205 0.08 10.04 20.54
N HIS A 206 0.27 11.27 21.01
CA HIS A 206 -0.75 12.11 21.62
C HIS A 206 -1.66 12.75 20.57
N SER A 207 -2.97 12.80 20.84
CA SER A 207 -3.92 13.58 20.04
C SER A 207 -5.21 13.88 20.79
N ARG A 208 -5.79 15.05 20.49
CA ARG A 208 -7.16 15.44 20.86
C ARG A 208 -8.24 14.58 20.21
N ASN A 209 -7.92 13.96 19.07
CA ASN A 209 -8.83 13.11 18.31
C ASN A 209 -8.25 11.69 18.21
N TYR A 210 -7.68 11.17 19.29
CA TYR A 210 -7.00 9.87 19.31
C TYR A 210 -7.90 8.69 18.88
N ASP A 211 -9.22 8.83 19.04
CA ASP A 211 -10.23 7.91 18.49
C ASP A 211 -10.19 7.85 16.96
N GLU A 212 -10.18 8.99 16.29
CA GLU A 212 -10.09 9.05 14.82
C GLU A 212 -8.71 8.60 14.34
N ILE A 213 -7.64 8.93 15.08
CA ILE A 213 -6.29 8.46 14.78
C ILE A 213 -6.21 6.93 14.86
N GLU A 214 -6.79 6.33 15.89
CA GLU A 214 -6.81 4.87 16.06
C GLU A 214 -7.61 4.18 14.95
N LYS A 215 -8.80 4.71 14.59
CA LYS A 215 -9.59 4.22 13.46
C LYS A 215 -8.79 4.29 12.15
N MET A 216 -8.09 5.40 11.89
CA MET A 216 -7.24 5.54 10.71
C MET A 216 -6.06 4.56 10.75
N ALA A 217 -5.42 4.39 11.91
CA ALA A 217 -4.31 3.48 12.09
C ALA A 217 -4.74 2.03 11.85
N HIS A 218 -5.89 1.62 12.40
CA HIS A 218 -6.50 0.31 12.15
C HIS A 218 -6.85 0.09 10.70
N ALA A 219 -7.43 1.09 10.03
CA ALA A 219 -7.76 1.00 8.61
C ALA A 219 -6.51 0.70 7.77
N ILE A 220 -5.41 1.42 8.03
CA ILE A 220 -4.12 1.18 7.36
C ILE A 220 -3.53 -0.18 7.78
N ALA A 221 -3.64 -0.56 9.05
CA ALA A 221 -3.07 -1.80 9.57
C ALA A 221 -3.76 -3.06 9.01
N ARG A 222 -5.10 -3.07 8.91
CA ARG A 222 -5.86 -4.08 8.15
C ARG A 222 -5.40 -4.14 6.71
N GLN A 223 -5.15 -2.96 6.14
CA GLN A 223 -4.74 -2.83 4.77
C GLN A 223 -3.42 -3.53 4.46
N LEU A 224 -2.41 -3.29 5.31
CA LEU A 224 -1.06 -3.81 5.17
C LEU A 224 -0.95 -5.28 5.60
N SER A 225 -1.67 -5.68 6.66
CA SER A 225 -1.68 -7.07 7.12
C SER A 225 -2.41 -8.01 6.15
N GLY A 226 -3.33 -7.48 5.34
CA GLY A 226 -4.19 -8.25 4.45
C GLY A 226 -5.31 -9.01 5.17
N ASP A 227 -5.49 -8.76 6.47
CA ASP A 227 -6.59 -9.28 7.28
C ASP A 227 -7.53 -8.12 7.64
N PHE A 228 -8.69 -8.07 6.98
CA PHE A 228 -9.70 -7.03 7.20
C PHE A 228 -10.59 -7.29 8.42
N ASN A 229 -10.59 -8.51 8.95
CA ASN A 229 -11.35 -8.87 10.15
C ASN A 229 -10.56 -8.59 11.44
N ALA A 230 -9.26 -8.29 11.30
CA ALA A 230 -8.39 -7.91 12.40
C ALA A 230 -8.95 -6.70 13.15
N LYS A 231 -9.28 -6.89 14.44
CA LYS A 231 -9.81 -5.82 15.28
C LYS A 231 -8.69 -4.91 15.77
N GLU A 232 -7.73 -5.47 16.49
CA GLU A 232 -6.65 -4.70 17.14
C GLU A 232 -5.26 -5.31 16.92
N TRP A 233 -5.17 -6.58 16.51
CA TRP A 233 -3.94 -7.31 16.28
C TRP A 233 -3.74 -7.50 14.78
N PHE A 234 -2.62 -7.02 14.28
CA PHE A 234 -2.33 -6.99 12.85
C PHE A 234 -1.01 -7.68 12.57
N LYS A 235 -0.98 -8.51 11.52
CA LYS A 235 0.26 -9.14 11.07
C LYS A 235 1.14 -8.09 10.38
N LEU A 236 2.01 -7.43 11.14
CA LEU A 236 2.84 -6.30 10.72
C LEU A 236 4.22 -6.38 11.39
N SER A 237 5.24 -5.85 10.71
CA SER A 237 6.52 -5.59 11.37
C SER A 237 6.42 -4.37 12.33
N PRO A 238 7.27 -4.30 13.37
CA PRO A 238 7.36 -3.13 14.24
C PRO A 238 7.54 -1.82 13.46
N LYS A 239 8.36 -1.85 12.41
CA LYS A 239 8.63 -0.67 11.59
C LYS A 239 7.40 -0.21 10.81
N GLN A 240 6.59 -1.14 10.30
CA GLN A 240 5.33 -0.80 9.65
C GLN A 240 4.37 -0.14 10.65
N ALA A 241 4.20 -0.71 11.84
CA ALA A 241 3.32 -0.13 12.85
C ALA A 241 3.77 1.27 13.31
N GLU A 242 5.08 1.49 13.48
CA GLU A 242 5.64 2.81 13.77
C GLU A 242 5.30 3.82 12.66
N ASN A 243 5.53 3.45 11.40
CA ASN A 243 5.24 4.31 10.26
C ASN A 243 3.75 4.64 10.14
N ILE A 244 2.85 3.69 10.45
CA ILE A 244 1.41 3.93 10.50
C ILE A 244 1.09 5.04 11.50
N LEU A 245 1.58 4.92 12.74
CA LEU A 245 1.29 5.90 13.80
C LEU A 245 1.85 7.29 13.47
N LEU A 246 3.06 7.37 12.91
CA LEU A 246 3.63 8.65 12.44
C LEU A 246 2.81 9.28 11.31
N LEU A 247 2.31 8.47 10.38
CA LEU A 247 1.54 8.96 9.24
C LEU A 247 0.20 9.56 9.69
N VAL A 248 -0.55 8.84 10.52
CA VAL A 248 -1.90 9.28 10.92
C VAL A 248 -1.86 10.58 11.71
N VAL A 249 -0.84 10.77 12.54
CA VAL A 249 -0.68 11.98 13.35
C VAL A 249 -0.29 13.19 12.51
N ASN A 250 0.55 13.01 11.50
CA ASN A 250 0.90 14.10 10.57
C ASN A 250 -0.24 14.45 9.60
N SER A 251 -1.27 13.62 9.50
CA SER A 251 -2.38 13.78 8.55
C SER A 251 -3.62 14.43 9.16
N THR A 252 -3.68 14.56 10.49
CA THR A 252 -4.80 15.19 11.21
C THR A 252 -4.33 16.53 11.77
N PRO A 253 -4.98 17.67 11.44
CA PRO A 253 -4.65 18.94 12.07
C PRO A 253 -4.93 18.87 13.58
N VAL A 254 -3.96 19.32 14.37
CA VAL A 254 -3.95 19.28 15.84
C VAL A 254 -5.07 20.13 16.43
#